data_AF-A0A6P1MIY8-F1
#
_entry.id   AF-A0A6P1MIY8-F1
#
_cell.length_a   1.000
_cell.length_b   1.000
_cell.length_c   1.000
_cell.angle_alpha   90.00
_cell.angle_beta   90.00
_cell.angle_gamma   90.00
#
_symmetry.space_group_name_H-M   'P 1'
#
loop_
_entity.id
_entity.type
_entity.pdbx_description
1 polymer ?
#
loop_
_entity_poly.entity_id
_entity_poly.type
_entity_poly.pdbx_seq_one_letter_code
_entity_poly.pdbx_strand_id
1 'polypeptide(L)' 'MNRDKLIDQIKDEYARLASTESQEDFIQSTTDLTPEGYYEKLLSKAIDEINKGTFDDFKSGEEVVSAIANDKSLLSGWK' A
#
# COMPACT_ATOMS: atom_id res chain seq x y z
N MET A 1 -6.02 7.37 -15.70
CA MET A 1 -4.88 6.42 -15.55
C MET A 1 -5.42 5.02 -15.85
N ASN A 2 -4.63 4.07 -16.38
CA ASN A 2 -5.09 2.66 -16.44
C ASN A 2 -4.90 2.01 -15.07
N ARG A 3 -5.87 1.20 -14.65
CA ARG A 3 -5.80 0.45 -13.37
C ARG A 3 -4.60 -0.48 -13.32
N ASP A 4 -4.26 -1.15 -14.42
CA ASP A 4 -3.04 -1.98 -14.52
C ASP A 4 -1.78 -1.15 -14.28
N LYS A 5 -1.71 0.05 -14.86
CA LYS A 5 -0.58 0.97 -14.65
C LYS A 5 -0.50 1.46 -13.21
N LEU A 6 -1.65 1.69 -12.57
CA LEU A 6 -1.72 2.07 -11.17
C LEU A 6 -1.24 0.91 -10.26
N ILE A 7 -1.66 -0.31 -10.57
CA ILE A 7 -1.23 -1.54 -9.88
C ILE A 7 0.28 -1.73 -9.97
N ASP A 8 0.88 -1.56 -11.15
CA ASP A 8 2.35 -1.64 -11.30
C ASP A 8 3.07 -0.58 -10.47
N GLN A 9 2.56 0.66 -10.44
CA GLN A 9 3.15 1.73 -9.63
C GLN A 9 3.07 1.45 -8.14
N ILE A 10 1.92 1.02 -7.62
CA ILE A 10 1.81 0.72 -6.17
C ILE A 10 2.66 -0.49 -5.78
N LYS A 11 2.86 -1.47 -6.66
CA LYS A 11 3.74 -2.61 -6.41
C LYS A 11 5.19 -2.17 -6.20
N ASP A 12 5.68 -1.30 -7.08
CA ASP A 12 7.02 -0.74 -6.97
C ASP A 12 7.19 0.09 -5.69
N GLU A 13 6.20 0.95 -5.39
CA GLU A 13 6.22 1.79 -4.19
C GLU A 13 6.23 0.96 -2.90
N TYR A 14 5.36 -0.06 -2.79
CA TYR A 14 5.33 -0.94 -1.63
C TYR A 14 6.59 -1.80 -1.50
N ALA A 15 7.17 -2.25 -2.61
CA ALA A 15 8.46 -2.96 -2.59
C ALA A 15 9.60 -2.06 -2.10
N ARG A 16 9.60 -0.79 -2.53
CA ARG A 16 10.54 0.23 -2.05
C ARG A 16 10.37 0.48 -0.56
N LEU A 17 9.13 0.70 -0.09
CA LEU A 17 8.82 0.92 1.32
C LEU A 17 9.24 -0.25 2.20
N ALA A 18 8.92 -1.48 1.79
CA ALA A 18 9.37 -2.67 2.51
C ALA A 18 10.90 -2.75 2.60
N SER A 19 11.60 -2.40 1.52
CA SER A 19 13.07 -2.41 1.47
C SER A 19 13.70 -1.28 2.31
N THR A 20 13.05 -0.11 2.37
CA THR A 20 13.50 1.04 3.16
C THR A 20 13.23 0.84 4.64
N GLU A 21 12.01 0.48 5.05
CA GLU A 21 11.69 0.24 6.48
C GLU A 21 12.40 -0.98 7.05
N SER A 22 12.72 -1.99 6.22
CA SER A 22 13.54 -3.12 6.67
C SER A 22 14.99 -2.72 6.97
N GLN A 23 15.50 -1.65 6.35
CA GLN A 23 16.83 -1.08 6.64
C GLN A 23 16.80 -0.06 7.78
N GLU A 24 15.74 0.73 7.86
CA GLU A 24 15.51 1.74 8.90
C GLU A 24 14.71 1.14 10.06
N ASP A 25 15.26 0.12 10.73
CA ASP A 25 14.81 -0.45 12.02
C ASP A 25 13.28 -0.34 12.22
N PHE A 26 12.49 -1.09 11.41
CA PHE A 26 11.02 -1.14 11.47
C PHE A 26 10.55 -1.14 12.93
N ILE A 27 10.10 0.02 13.42
CA ILE A 27 9.81 0.22 14.84
C ILE A 27 8.62 -0.66 15.19
N GLN A 28 8.92 -1.81 15.80
CA GLN A 28 7.98 -2.77 16.36
C GLN A 28 7.13 -2.10 17.44
N SER A 29 6.09 -1.36 17.07
CA SER A 29 5.18 -0.79 18.07
C SER A 29 3.70 -0.96 17.75
N THR A 30 3.32 -1.60 16.65
CA THR A 30 1.89 -1.79 16.37
C THR A 30 1.48 -3.14 15.78
N THR A 31 2.40 -3.99 15.32
CA THR A 31 2.01 -5.26 14.69
C THR A 31 3.10 -6.32 14.84
N ASP A 32 2.76 -7.54 15.29
CA ASP A 32 3.62 -8.74 15.30
C ASP A 32 4.03 -9.23 13.88
N LEU A 33 4.02 -8.35 12.88
CA LEU A 33 4.29 -8.64 11.47
C LEU A 33 5.64 -8.07 11.07
N THR A 34 6.37 -8.80 10.23
CA THR A 34 7.55 -8.26 9.55
C THR A 34 7.12 -7.14 8.57
N PRO A 35 8.00 -6.16 8.29
CA PRO A 35 7.72 -5.11 7.31
C PRO A 35 7.24 -5.68 5.97
N GLU A 36 7.85 -6.77 5.49
CA GLU A 36 7.43 -7.45 4.26
C GLU A 36 5.97 -7.93 4.34
N GLY A 37 5.59 -8.62 5.41
CA GLY A 37 4.22 -9.14 5.56
C GLY A 37 3.18 -8.03 5.77
N TYR A 38 3.57 -6.93 6.41
CA TYR A 38 2.73 -5.75 6.57
C TYR A 38 2.44 -5.09 5.22
N TYR A 39 3.48 -4.84 4.42
CA TYR A 39 3.32 -4.21 3.11
C TYR A 39 2.70 -5.12 2.06
N GLU A 40 2.92 -6.44 2.13
CA GLU A 40 2.23 -7.40 1.27
C GLU A 40 0.71 -7.37 1.51
N LYS A 41 0.27 -7.32 2.78
CA LYS A 41 -1.15 -7.16 3.11
C LYS A 41 -1.72 -5.84 2.61
N LEU A 42 -0.99 -4.74 2.76
CA LEU A 42 -1.40 -3.43 2.25
C LEU A 42 -1.55 -3.46 0.73
N LEU A 43 -0.54 -3.97 0.02
CA LEU A 43 -0.52 -4.10 -1.42
C LEU A 43 -1.71 -4.94 -1.91
N SER A 44 -1.95 -6.10 -1.31
CA SER A 44 -3.07 -6.97 -1.69
C SER A 44 -4.41 -6.26 -1.58
N LYS A 45 -4.67 -5.54 -0.48
CA LYS A 45 -5.90 -4.77 -0.32
C LYS A 45 -5.95 -3.56 -1.25
N ALA A 46 -4.84 -2.85 -1.44
CA ALA A 46 -4.78 -1.72 -2.35
C ALA A 46 -5.16 -2.15 -3.77
N ILE A 47 -4.64 -3.30 -4.24
CA ILE A 47 -5.02 -3.88 -5.53
C ILE A 47 -6.53 -4.20 -5.58
N ASP A 48 -7.10 -4.79 -4.53
CA ASP A 48 -8.54 -5.08 -4.47
C ASP A 48 -9.40 -3.81 -4.59
N GLU A 49 -9.03 -2.76 -3.86
CA GLU A 49 -9.68 -1.45 -3.89
C GLU A 49 -9.47 -0.72 -5.24
N ILE A 50 -8.31 -0.84 -5.89
CA ILE A 50 -8.10 -0.35 -7.26
C ILE A 50 -9.05 -1.07 -8.23
N ASN A 51 -9.20 -2.39 -8.11
CA ASN A 51 -10.10 -3.16 -8.96
C ASN A 51 -11.57 -2.79 -8.76
N LYS A 52 -11.96 -2.41 -7.53
CA LYS A 52 -13.28 -1.87 -7.20
C LYS A 52 -13.51 -0.45 -7.74
N GLY A 53 -12.44 0.27 -8.08
CA GLY A 53 -12.50 1.67 -8.51
C GLY A 53 -12.44 2.69 -7.37
N THR A 54 -12.09 2.28 -6.15
CA THR A 54 -11.94 3.19 -4.99
C THR A 54 -10.88 4.25 -5.23
N PHE A 55 -9.87 3.94 -6.03
CA PHE A 55 -8.75 4.84 -6.34
C PHE A 55 -8.80 5.42 -7.77
N ASP A 56 -9.95 5.39 -8.45
CA ASP A 56 -10.06 5.88 -9.84
C ASP A 56 -9.81 7.40 -9.95
N ASP A 57 -10.07 8.16 -8.88
CA ASP A 57 -9.79 9.60 -8.76
C ASP A 57 -8.29 9.94 -8.61
N PHE A 58 -7.43 8.96 -8.36
CA PHE A 58 -6.00 9.16 -8.12
C PHE A 58 -5.21 9.20 -9.43
N LYS A 59 -4.15 10.04 -9.48
CA LYS A 59 -3.36 10.25 -10.71
C LYS A 59 -2.10 9.39 -10.75
N SER A 60 -1.62 8.88 -9.61
CA SER A 60 -0.44 8.02 -9.51
C SER A 60 -0.57 6.98 -8.39
N GLY A 61 0.22 5.90 -8.48
CA GLY A 61 0.32 4.90 -7.40
C GLY A 61 0.93 5.48 -6.13
N GLU A 62 1.82 6.46 -6.23
CA GLU A 62 2.39 7.18 -5.08
C GLU A 62 1.29 7.89 -4.27
N GLU A 63 0.35 8.58 -4.94
CA GLU A 63 -0.78 9.22 -4.24
C GLU A 63 -1.66 8.18 -3.52
N VAL A 64 -1.88 7.01 -4.14
CA VAL A 64 -2.66 5.92 -3.54
C VAL A 64 -1.97 5.39 -2.29
N VAL A 65 -0.68 5.08 -2.39
CA VAL A 65 0.12 4.54 -1.27
C VAL A 65 0.20 5.56 -0.13
N SER A 66 0.40 6.85 -0.46
CA SER A 66 0.42 7.94 0.51
C SER A 66 -0.94 8.14 1.19
N ALA A 67 -2.04 8.08 0.43
CA ALA A 67 -3.38 8.16 0.99
C ALA A 67 -3.70 6.99 1.91
N ILE A 68 -3.33 5.77 1.54
CA ILE A 68 -3.49 4.57 2.40
C ILE A 68 -2.64 4.66 3.66
N ALA A 69 -1.41 5.19 3.55
CA ALA A 69 -0.53 5.40 4.69
C ALA A 69 -1.11 6.42 5.68
N ASN A 70 -1.78 7.45 5.16
CA ASN A 70 -2.45 8.49 5.95
C ASN A 70 -3.78 8.02 6.54
N ASP A 71 -4.63 7.40 5.71
CA ASP A 71 -5.97 6.91 6.06
C ASP A 71 -6.14 5.44 5.66
N LYS A 72 -5.98 4.57 6.65
CA LYS A 72 -6.13 3.12 6.48
C LYS A 72 -7.59 2.67 6.30
N SER A 73 -8.57 3.55 6.53
CA SER A 73 -9.98 3.21 6.35
C SER A 73 -10.35 3.07 4.87
N LEU A 74 -9.53 3.63 3.97
CA LEU A 74 -9.60 3.42 2.52
C LEU A 74 -9.45 1.93 2.14
N LEU A 75 -8.82 1.13 3.00
CA LEU A 75 -8.70 -0.30 2.79
C LEU A 75 -9.84 -1.04 3.51
N SER A 76 -10.79 -1.56 2.73
CA SER A 76 -11.90 -2.33 3.27
C SER A 76 -11.40 -3.50 4.14
N GLY A 77 -11.84 -3.52 5.40
CA GLY A 77 -11.50 -4.56 6.37
C GLY A 77 -10.03 -4.55 6.80
N TRP A 78 -9.37 -3.39 6.81
CA TRP A 78 -8.12 -3.18 7.54
C TRP A 78 -8.43 -3.00 9.03
N LYS A 79 -7.89 -3.87 9.89
CA LYS A 79 -8.08 -3.86 11.34
C LYS A 79 -6.82 -4.33 12.04
#